data_AF-A0A2V7G733-F1
#
_entry.id   AF-A0A2V7G733-F1
#
_cell.length_a   1.000
_cell.length_b   1.000
_cell.length_c   1.000
_cell.angle_alpha   90.00
_cell.angle_beta   90.00
_cell.angle_gamma   90.00
#
_symmetry.space_group_name_H-M   'P 1'
#
loop_
_entity.id
_entity.type
_entity.pdbx_description
1 polymer ?
#
loop_
_entity_poly.entity_id
_entity_poly.type
_entity_poly.pdbx_seq_one_letter_code
_entity_poly.pdbx_strand_id
1 'polypeptide(L)'
;TDSPYAHAPALVTTELLKKIGANPDLQAMDWSTMVSRRAKKEPPAQGGWNIFHTWATSFDVMTPAVASVLGGAGEKSWFGWPTSEPMEKLRAAFVREPDAAKRKQIAEQVQQLNFDEVLFVTWGQFVVPGAFRKNVQGVLQFGATLLWNISA
;
A
#
# COMPACT_ATOMS: atom_id res chain seq x y z
N THR A 1 -11.78 9.19 7.72
CA THR A 1 -10.66 9.93 7.11
C THR A 1 -11.23 10.76 5.98
N ASP A 2 -10.57 11.87 5.67
CA ASP A 2 -10.87 12.76 4.55
C ASP A 2 -10.65 12.11 3.17
N SER A 3 -9.74 11.13 3.07
CA SER A 3 -9.50 10.40 1.83
C SER A 3 -10.61 9.36 1.57
N PRO A 4 -11.33 9.45 0.43
CA PRO A 4 -12.36 8.47 0.10
C PRO A 4 -11.77 7.06 -0.12
N TYR A 5 -10.51 6.96 -0.56
CA TYR A 5 -9.82 5.69 -0.81
C TYR A 5 -9.54 4.89 0.46
N ALA A 6 -9.40 5.56 1.60
CA ALA A 6 -9.19 4.91 2.89
C ALA A 6 -10.48 4.87 3.74
N HIS A 7 -11.41 5.81 3.53
CA HIS A 7 -12.60 5.90 4.36
C HIS A 7 -13.55 4.71 4.19
N ALA A 8 -13.96 4.42 2.95
CA ALA A 8 -14.89 3.32 2.67
C ALA A 8 -14.36 1.96 3.16
N PRO A 9 -13.12 1.53 2.85
CA PRO A 9 -12.63 0.25 3.34
C PRO A 9 -12.47 0.23 4.87
N ALA A 10 -12.14 1.35 5.53
CA ALA A 10 -12.07 1.40 6.99
C ALA A 10 -13.42 1.12 7.66
N LEU A 11 -14.53 1.63 7.11
CA LEU A 11 -15.88 1.33 7.59
C LEU A 11 -16.21 -0.16 7.44
N VAL A 12 -15.95 -0.73 6.26
CA VAL A 12 -16.20 -2.15 5.99
C VAL A 12 -15.35 -3.04 6.92
N THR A 13 -14.05 -2.76 7.06
CA THR A 13 -13.16 -3.49 7.97
C THR A 13 -13.65 -3.38 9.41
N THR A 14 -14.08 -2.21 9.87
CA THR A 14 -14.60 -2.01 11.23
C THR A 14 -15.82 -2.89 11.49
N GLU A 15 -16.77 -2.92 10.57
CA GLU A 15 -17.98 -3.75 10.71
C GLU A 15 -17.68 -5.25 10.64
N LEU A 16 -16.74 -5.68 9.78
CA LEU A 16 -16.30 -7.07 9.74
C LEU A 16 -15.57 -7.50 11.01
N LEU A 17 -14.71 -6.64 11.56
CA LEU A 17 -14.02 -6.89 12.84
C LEU A 17 -15.02 -7.05 13.99
N LYS A 18 -16.06 -6.20 14.05
CA LYS A 18 -17.13 -6.34 15.05
C LYS A 18 -17.87 -7.67 14.90
N LYS A 19 -18.18 -8.10 13.67
CA LYS A 19 -18.89 -9.37 13.40
C LYS A 19 -18.12 -10.60 13.86
N ILE A 20 -16.78 -10.55 13.87
CA ILE A 20 -15.94 -11.64 14.37
C ILE A 20 -15.58 -11.49 15.85
N GLY A 21 -16.21 -10.55 16.56
CA GLY A 21 -16.08 -10.38 18.02
C GLY A 21 -14.95 -9.45 18.47
N ALA A 22 -14.28 -8.74 17.57
CA ALA A 22 -13.33 -7.70 17.95
C ALA A 22 -14.03 -6.41 18.39
N ASN A 23 -13.35 -5.59 19.19
CA ASN A 23 -13.82 -4.25 19.60
C ASN A 23 -12.96 -3.14 18.98
N PRO A 24 -13.12 -2.86 17.66
CA PRO A 24 -12.29 -1.86 16.98
C PRO A 24 -12.64 -0.43 17.43
N ASP A 25 -11.61 0.36 17.73
CA ASP A 25 -11.70 1.81 17.88
C ASP A 25 -11.38 2.48 16.53
N LEU A 26 -12.41 2.95 15.83
CA LEU A 26 -12.26 3.59 14.53
C LEU A 26 -11.82 5.05 14.70
N GLN A 27 -10.57 5.32 14.33
CA GLN A 27 -9.96 6.65 14.43
C GLN A 27 -9.96 7.34 13.05
N ALA A 28 -10.81 8.36 12.89
CA ALA A 28 -10.85 9.18 11.68
C ALA A 28 -9.94 10.41 11.82
N MET A 29 -9.06 10.63 10.84
CA MET A 29 -8.17 11.79 10.74
C MET A 29 -7.92 12.18 9.28
N ASP A 30 -7.34 13.35 9.04
CA ASP A 30 -6.88 13.77 7.73
C ASP A 30 -5.66 12.95 7.25
N TRP A 31 -5.38 12.95 5.94
CA TRP A 31 -4.28 12.18 5.37
C TRP A 31 -2.91 12.57 5.94
N SER A 32 -2.65 13.86 6.16
CA SER A 32 -1.36 14.32 6.65
C SER A 32 -1.09 13.83 8.07
N THR A 33 -2.10 13.89 8.94
CA THR A 33 -2.05 13.34 10.30
C THR A 33 -1.81 11.82 10.27
N MET A 34 -2.46 11.09 9.36
CA MET A 34 -2.25 9.63 9.22
C MET A 34 -0.81 9.32 8.79
N VAL A 35 -0.28 10.04 7.81
CA VAL A 35 1.11 9.86 7.32
C VAL A 35 2.14 10.02 8.43
N SER A 36 1.94 10.97 9.34
CA SER A 36 2.79 11.12 10.53
C SER A 36 2.54 10.02 11.57
N ARG A 37 1.28 9.63 11.80
CA ARG A 37 0.91 8.64 12.83
C ARG A 37 1.39 7.23 12.48
N ARG A 38 1.36 6.81 11.21
CA ARG A 38 1.74 5.44 10.80
C ARG A 38 3.21 5.09 11.08
N ALA A 39 4.07 6.09 11.28
CA ALA A 39 5.47 5.90 11.68
C ALA A 39 5.67 5.59 13.17
N LYS A 40 4.65 5.81 14.01
CA LYS A 40 4.70 5.55 15.46
C LYS A 40 4.64 4.05 15.75
N LYS A 41 5.63 3.55 16.50
CA LYS A 41 5.78 2.14 16.90
C LYS A 41 5.15 1.83 18.26
N GLU A 42 4.75 2.86 19.00
CA GLU A 42 4.18 2.74 20.33
C GLU A 42 2.79 2.07 20.27
N PRO A 43 2.27 1.56 21.41
CA PRO A 43 0.90 1.05 21.44
C PRO A 43 -0.15 2.12 21.08
N PRO A 44 -1.36 1.72 20.66
CA PRO A 44 -2.44 2.65 20.32
C PRO A 44 -2.75 3.70 21.40
N ALA A 45 -2.68 3.32 22.68
CA ALA A 45 -2.90 4.22 23.82
C ALA A 45 -1.89 5.38 23.90
N GLN A 46 -0.73 5.28 23.22
CA GLN A 46 0.31 6.30 23.14
C GLN A 46 0.38 6.95 21.75
N GLY A 47 -0.67 6.78 20.94
CA GLY A 47 -0.79 7.38 19.62
C GLY A 47 -0.33 6.48 18.47
N GLY A 48 0.06 5.23 18.73
CA GLY A 48 0.28 4.24 17.67
C GLY A 48 -1.00 3.72 17.04
N TRP A 49 -0.92 2.56 16.39
CA TRP A 49 -2.00 1.99 15.60
C TRP A 49 -1.87 0.46 15.51
N ASN A 50 -2.98 -0.22 15.17
CA ASN A 50 -2.99 -1.66 14.88
C ASN A 50 -3.26 -1.95 13.40
N ILE A 51 -4.19 -1.20 12.80
CA ILE A 51 -4.58 -1.32 11.38
C ILE A 51 -4.70 0.10 10.80
N PHE A 52 -4.21 0.32 9.59
CA PHE A 52 -4.51 1.50 8.80
C PHE A 52 -4.76 1.12 7.34
N HIS A 53 -5.53 1.94 6.64
CA HIS A 53 -5.79 1.78 5.21
C HIS A 53 -4.94 2.74 4.41
N THR A 54 -4.33 2.23 3.35
CA THR A 54 -3.52 3.01 2.40
C THR A 54 -3.71 2.42 1.00
N TRP A 55 -3.13 3.10 0.02
CA TRP A 55 -3.01 2.63 -1.35
C TRP A 55 -1.59 2.94 -1.86
N ALA A 56 -1.25 2.34 -2.99
CA ALA A 56 -0.02 2.57 -3.72
C ALA A 56 -0.37 2.71 -5.21
N THR A 57 0.44 3.46 -5.97
CA THR A 57 0.25 3.53 -7.41
C THR A 57 0.76 2.25 -8.07
N SER A 58 0.32 1.97 -9.30
CA SER A 58 0.84 0.84 -10.07
C SER A 58 2.36 0.91 -10.27
N PHE A 59 2.96 2.10 -10.25
CA PHE A 59 4.40 2.28 -10.33
C PHE A 59 5.12 1.84 -9.05
N ASP A 60 4.53 2.14 -7.89
CA ASP A 60 5.10 1.79 -6.58
C ASP A 60 5.13 0.27 -6.35
N VAL A 61 4.20 -0.48 -6.97
CA VAL A 61 4.05 -1.92 -6.76
C VAL A 61 4.26 -2.76 -8.03
N MET A 62 4.90 -2.19 -9.07
CA MET A 62 5.04 -2.84 -10.37
C MET A 62 5.86 -4.14 -10.31
N THR A 63 6.83 -4.22 -9.42
CA THR A 63 7.70 -5.39 -9.26
C THR A 63 8.05 -5.63 -7.79
N PRO A 64 8.41 -6.88 -7.40
CA PRO A 64 8.92 -7.18 -6.07
C PRO A 64 10.10 -6.31 -5.60
N ALA A 65 10.89 -5.79 -6.55
CA ALA A 65 12.04 -4.95 -6.28
C ALA A 65 11.65 -3.58 -5.71
N VAL A 66 10.63 -2.94 -6.31
CA VAL A 66 10.22 -1.57 -5.96
C VAL A 66 9.10 -1.51 -4.92
N ALA A 67 8.33 -2.59 -4.79
CA ALA A 67 7.24 -2.70 -3.84
C ALA A 67 7.75 -2.75 -2.40
N SER A 68 7.84 -1.60 -1.75
CA SER A 68 8.27 -1.49 -0.35
C SER A 68 7.39 -2.27 0.63
N VAL A 69 6.13 -2.59 0.26
CA VAL A 69 5.18 -3.30 1.15
C VAL A 69 5.61 -4.74 1.41
N LEU A 70 6.45 -5.28 0.53
CA LEU A 70 7.02 -6.62 0.63
C LEU A 70 8.32 -6.62 1.46
N GLY A 71 8.73 -5.49 2.05
CA GLY A 71 9.95 -5.43 2.86
C GLY A 71 9.86 -6.25 4.13
N GLY A 72 10.82 -7.15 4.35
CA GLY A 72 10.94 -8.03 5.52
C GLY A 72 12.16 -7.74 6.41
N ALA A 73 12.73 -6.54 6.34
CA ALA A 73 13.93 -6.11 7.08
C ALA A 73 13.65 -5.57 8.51
N GLY A 74 12.57 -6.02 9.16
CA GLY A 74 12.20 -5.64 10.53
C GLY A 74 12.01 -4.13 10.70
N GLU A 75 12.79 -3.52 11.59
CA GLU A 75 12.71 -2.07 11.85
C GLU A 75 12.96 -1.17 10.64
N LYS A 76 13.62 -1.70 9.60
CA LYS A 76 13.90 -0.99 8.34
C LYS A 76 12.84 -1.22 7.27
N SER A 77 11.88 -2.12 7.52
CA SER A 77 10.75 -2.37 6.61
C SER A 77 9.79 -1.19 6.59
N TRP A 78 8.83 -1.25 5.67
CA TRP A 78 7.68 -0.36 5.70
C TRP A 78 6.84 -0.58 6.98
N PHE A 79 5.85 0.29 7.20
CA PHE A 79 5.05 0.36 8.42
C PHE A 79 4.45 -1.02 8.76
N GLY A 80 4.45 -1.36 10.05
CA GLY A 80 4.21 -2.72 10.53
C GLY A 80 5.50 -3.48 10.83
N TRP A 81 6.63 -3.01 10.30
CA TRP A 81 7.99 -3.49 10.60
C TRP A 81 8.15 -5.02 10.56
N PRO A 82 7.60 -5.72 9.55
CA PRO A 82 7.67 -7.17 9.55
C PRO A 82 9.10 -7.65 9.32
N THR A 83 9.41 -8.80 9.91
CA THR A 83 10.66 -9.52 9.72
C THR A 83 10.41 -10.78 8.89
N SER A 84 10.97 -10.85 7.69
CA SER A 84 10.90 -12.00 6.80
C SER A 84 12.18 -12.13 5.98
N GLU A 85 13.09 -12.97 6.49
CA GLU A 85 14.28 -13.38 5.75
C GLU A 85 13.96 -14.07 4.40
N PRO A 86 12.97 -15.00 4.29
CA PRO A 86 12.66 -15.60 3.00
C PRO A 86 12.15 -14.57 1.99
N MET A 87 11.37 -13.57 2.40
CA MET A 87 10.91 -12.50 1.50
C MET A 87 12.09 -11.69 0.97
N GLU A 88 13.02 -11.28 1.83
CA GLU A 88 14.21 -10.53 1.40
C GLU A 88 15.10 -11.35 0.46
N LYS A 89 15.23 -12.66 0.68
CA LYS A 89 15.94 -13.57 -0.25
C LYS A 89 15.28 -13.63 -1.62
N LEU A 90 13.95 -13.78 -1.67
CA LEU A 90 13.20 -13.82 -2.92
C LEU A 90 13.28 -12.49 -3.68
N ARG A 91 13.17 -11.37 -2.98
CA ARG A 91 13.32 -10.03 -3.57
C ARG A 91 14.73 -9.83 -4.13
N ALA A 92 15.77 -10.26 -3.42
CA ALA A 92 17.15 -10.21 -3.91
C ALA A 92 17.37 -11.13 -5.12
N ALA A 93 16.77 -12.33 -5.13
CA ALA A 93 16.83 -13.25 -6.25
C ALA A 93 16.13 -12.67 -7.49
N PHE A 94 14.95 -12.08 -7.32
CA PHE A 94 14.20 -11.43 -8.40
C PHE A 94 15.03 -10.34 -9.11
N VAL A 95 15.75 -9.52 -8.33
CA VAL A 95 16.60 -8.44 -8.87
C VAL A 95 17.79 -8.99 -9.66
N ARG A 96 18.35 -10.13 -9.25
CA ARG A 96 19.56 -10.72 -9.85
C ARG A 96 19.28 -11.66 -11.01
N GLU A 97 18.03 -12.09 -11.21
CA GLU A 97 17.67 -13.05 -12.24
C GLU A 97 17.53 -12.39 -13.63
N PRO A 98 18.41 -12.69 -14.60
CA PRO A 98 18.32 -12.13 -15.95
C PRO A 98 17.25 -12.80 -16.81
N ASP A 99 16.89 -14.05 -16.54
CA ASP A 99 15.90 -14.77 -17.33
C ASP A 99 14.48 -14.33 -16.97
N ALA A 100 13.72 -13.87 -17.96
CA ALA A 100 12.39 -13.33 -17.73
C ALA A 100 11.38 -14.37 -17.21
N ALA A 101 11.49 -15.63 -17.63
CA ALA A 101 10.58 -16.70 -17.22
C ALA A 101 10.86 -17.11 -15.76
N LYS A 102 12.13 -17.28 -15.39
CA LYS A 102 12.55 -17.54 -14.00
C LYS A 102 12.21 -16.37 -13.09
N ARG A 103 12.45 -15.14 -13.54
CA ARG A 103 12.11 -13.94 -12.77
C ARG A 103 10.61 -13.84 -12.49
N LYS A 104 9.75 -14.24 -13.45
CA LYS A 104 8.31 -14.36 -13.23
C LYS A 104 7.98 -15.41 -12.16
N GLN A 105 8.60 -16.59 -12.21
CA GLN A 105 8.39 -17.64 -11.19
C GLN A 105 8.77 -17.15 -9.79
N ILE A 106 9.86 -16.38 -9.66
CA ILE A 106 10.24 -15.77 -8.37
C ILE A 106 9.18 -14.77 -7.91
N ALA A 107 8.61 -13.96 -8.80
CA ALA A 107 7.52 -13.04 -8.45
C ALA A 107 6.24 -13.75 -8.00
N GLU A 108 5.95 -14.93 -8.55
CA GLU A 108 4.84 -15.78 -8.08
C GLU A 108 5.12 -16.32 -6.67
N GLN A 109 6.36 -16.75 -6.39
CA GLN A 109 6.77 -17.17 -5.05
C GLN A 109 6.69 -16.04 -4.02
N VAL A 110 7.09 -14.82 -4.41
CA VAL A 110 6.93 -13.61 -3.58
C VAL A 110 5.47 -13.38 -3.22
N GLN A 111 4.56 -13.48 -4.20
CA GLN A 111 3.13 -13.30 -3.93
C GLN A 111 2.59 -14.36 -3.00
N GLN A 112 2.94 -15.64 -3.24
CA GLN A 112 2.55 -16.75 -2.36
C GLN A 112 3.02 -16.50 -0.92
N LEU A 113 4.30 -16.16 -0.74
CA LEU A 113 4.84 -15.90 0.59
C LEU A 113 4.15 -14.72 1.29
N ASN A 114 3.78 -13.66 0.54
CA ASN A 114 3.00 -12.57 1.11
C ASN A 114 1.61 -13.01 1.59
N PHE A 115 0.97 -13.97 0.91
CA PHE A 115 -0.29 -14.56 1.39
C PHE A 115 -0.10 -15.42 2.64
N ASP A 116 1.03 -16.12 2.75
CA ASP A 116 1.33 -16.98 3.89
C ASP A 116 1.73 -16.15 5.14
N GLU A 117 2.53 -15.09 4.96
CA GLU A 117 3.04 -14.26 6.05
C GLU A 117 2.19 -13.01 6.34
N VAL A 118 1.28 -12.64 5.43
CA VAL A 118 0.34 -11.52 5.57
C VAL A 118 1.03 -10.20 5.93
N LEU A 119 2.10 -9.85 5.21
CA LEU A 119 2.83 -8.59 5.43
C LEU A 119 1.93 -7.37 5.22
N PHE A 120 0.98 -7.49 4.29
CA PHE A 120 -0.14 -6.58 4.10
C PHE A 120 -1.33 -7.32 3.48
N VAL A 121 -2.52 -6.75 3.62
CA VAL A 121 -3.75 -7.29 3.04
C VAL A 121 -4.21 -6.43 1.87
N THR A 122 -4.25 -7.02 0.68
CA THR A 122 -4.85 -6.39 -0.51
C THR A 122 -6.36 -6.47 -0.43
N TRP A 123 -7.04 -5.33 -0.44
CA TRP A 123 -8.50 -5.26 -0.47
C TRP A 123 -9.08 -5.01 -1.88
N GLY A 124 -8.23 -4.63 -2.84
CA GLY A 124 -8.63 -4.47 -4.23
C GLY A 124 -7.70 -3.57 -5.02
N GLN A 125 -8.10 -3.31 -6.27
CA GLN A 125 -7.47 -2.36 -7.19
C GLN A 125 -8.56 -1.47 -7.77
N PHE A 126 -8.25 -0.19 -7.96
CA PHE A 126 -9.19 0.78 -8.53
C PHE A 126 -8.48 1.72 -9.50
N VAL A 127 -9.26 2.35 -10.37
CA VAL A 127 -8.81 3.42 -11.26
C VAL A 127 -9.39 4.72 -10.74
N VAL A 128 -8.56 5.76 -10.68
CA VAL A 128 -9.01 7.11 -10.31
C VAL A 128 -9.47 7.83 -11.59
N PRO A 129 -10.76 8.18 -11.73
CA PRO A 129 -11.22 8.93 -12.88
C PRO A 129 -10.72 10.38 -12.83
N GLY A 130 -10.17 10.86 -13.94
CA GLY A 130 -9.83 12.27 -14.13
C GLY A 130 -10.96 13.02 -14.82
N ALA A 131 -11.28 14.23 -14.37
CA ALA A 131 -12.26 15.10 -14.99
C ALA A 131 -11.68 16.50 -15.19
N PHE A 132 -11.83 17.04 -16.40
CA PHE A 132 -11.27 18.34 -16.79
C PHE A 132 -12.31 19.11 -17.60
N ARG A 133 -12.21 20.46 -17.61
CA ARG A 133 -13.07 21.28 -18.47
C ARG A 133 -12.70 21.06 -19.94
N LYS A 134 -13.67 21.20 -20.84
CA LYS A 134 -13.49 20.97 -22.29
C LYS A 134 -12.41 21.85 -22.92
N ASN A 135 -12.13 23.02 -22.35
CA ASN A 135 -11.11 23.93 -22.86
C ASN A 135 -9.69 23.59 -22.36
N VAL A 136 -9.55 22.75 -21.34
CA VAL A 136 -8.25 22.36 -20.81
C VAL A 136 -7.56 21.42 -21.81
N GLN A 137 -6.37 21.81 -22.26
CA GLN A 137 -5.54 21.03 -23.17
C GLN A 137 -4.28 20.51 -22.46
N GLY A 138 -3.63 19.52 -23.08
CA GLY A 138 -2.32 19.03 -22.64
C GLY A 138 -2.31 18.13 -21.41
N VAL A 139 -3.49 17.67 -20.96
CA VAL A 139 -3.62 16.67 -19.89
C VAL A 139 -2.94 15.37 -20.31
N LEU A 140 -1.93 14.95 -19.55
CA LEU A 140 -1.25 13.68 -19.75
C LEU A 140 -1.96 12.57 -18.98
N GLN A 141 -2.18 11.43 -19.63
CA GLN A 141 -2.66 10.23 -18.95
C GLN A 141 -1.49 9.61 -18.17
N PHE A 142 -1.38 9.97 -16.90
CA PHE A 142 -0.30 9.53 -16.01
C PHE A 142 -0.84 9.18 -14.62
N GLY A 143 -0.10 8.37 -13.86
CA GLY A 143 -0.49 7.94 -12.51
C GLY A 143 -0.47 9.04 -11.44
N ALA A 144 -0.06 10.25 -11.82
CA ALA A 144 -0.06 11.45 -10.97
C ALA A 144 -0.53 12.66 -11.80
N THR A 145 -1.00 13.69 -11.10
CA THR A 145 -1.39 14.95 -11.76
C THR A 145 -0.14 15.74 -12.13
N LEU A 146 0.11 15.86 -13.45
CA LEU A 146 1.22 16.65 -13.99
C LEU A 146 0.67 17.97 -14.57
N LEU A 147 1.23 19.09 -14.13
CA LEU A 147 0.72 20.42 -14.48
C LEU A 147 1.56 21.18 -15.52
N TRP A 148 2.73 20.66 -15.92
CA TRP A 148 3.68 21.41 -16.76
C TRP A 148 3.20 21.65 -18.21
N ASN A 149 2.25 20.85 -18.72
CA ASN A 149 1.79 20.91 -20.12
C ASN A 149 0.37 21.48 -20.23
N ILE A 150 -0.18 21.98 -19.13
CA ILE A 150 -1.60 22.36 -19.05
C ILE A 150 -1.78 23.78 -19.61
N SER A 151 -2.74 23.92 -20.52
CA SER A 151 -3.23 25.21 -21.02
C SER A 151 -4.77 25.24 -21.06
N ALA A 152 -5.33 26.44 -21.24
CA ALA A 152 -6.77 26.72 -21.16
C ALA A 152 -7.35 27.30 -22.46
#